data_AF-A0A9R1BKT2-F1
#
_entry.id   AF-A0A9R1BKT2-F1
#
_cell.length_a   1.000
_cell.length_b   1.000
_cell.length_c   1.000
_cell.angle_alpha   90.00
_cell.angle_beta   90.00
_cell.angle_gamma   90.00
#
_symmetry.space_group_name_H-M   'P 1'
#
loop_
_entity.id
_entity.type
_entity.pdbx_description
1 polymer ?
#
loop_
_entity_poly.entity_id
_entity_poly.type
_entity_poly.pdbx_seq_one_letter_code
_entity_poly.pdbx_strand_id
1 'polypeptide(L)'
;MDTSTPRKSGTSFLKTCFNGVNALSGVGILSIPYALSQGGWLSVLMFTTIAIICFYTGILLQRCIDSSSLVKTYPDIGELAFGRKGRIIVAIFMYLELYLVAIDFMILEGDNLEKLFPSVDFHVAGLKIGGKQGFVLIFSLLVLPTTWFRSLSALAGHAVFPMIYTGMSNRKMFPTVLLLCFIICTLSYGLMGVVGYLMYGESLKSQVTLNLPSRNLSSSIAIYTTLINPFTKFALLVTPIAEAIEDTLHVGKNKAVSVSIRTSLVVSTTIVALVVPYFAYAVALTGSFLSGTATMLLPCACYLKIRSRTCRKVGFEQVVCVGIIVVGVGLVVVGTSSSLKQIIQSL
;
A
#
# COMPACT_ATOMS: atom_id res chain seq x y z
N MET A 1 22.92 25.58 34.59
CA MET A 1 23.21 25.38 33.15
C MET A 1 22.08 24.52 32.61
N ASP A 2 21.05 25.16 32.05
CA ASP A 2 19.85 24.49 31.57
C ASP A 2 20.19 23.58 30.40
N THR A 3 20.12 22.27 30.63
CA THR A 3 20.14 21.26 29.55
C THR A 3 18.79 21.32 28.84
N SER A 4 18.64 22.29 27.95
CA SER A 4 17.56 22.32 26.97
C SER A 4 17.68 21.09 26.08
N THR A 5 16.87 20.08 26.38
CA THR A 5 16.61 19.01 25.42
C THR A 5 16.10 19.67 24.13
N PRO A 6 16.68 19.36 22.96
CA PRO A 6 16.22 19.97 21.72
C PRO A 6 14.76 19.58 21.55
N ARG A 7 13.86 20.57 21.54
CA ARG A 7 12.45 20.36 21.18
C ARG A 7 12.47 19.65 19.82
N LYS A 8 11.98 18.41 19.77
CA LYS A 8 11.71 17.73 18.49
C LYS A 8 10.73 18.61 17.72
N SER A 9 11.27 19.40 16.80
CA SER A 9 10.51 20.21 15.85
C SER A 9 9.70 19.23 15.00
N GLY A 10 8.39 19.17 15.21
CA GLY A 10 7.50 18.34 14.39
C GLY A 10 7.52 18.79 12.92
N THR A 11 6.91 18.03 12.03
CA THR A 11 6.82 18.39 10.61
C THR A 11 5.82 19.53 10.38
N SER A 12 6.19 20.49 9.52
CA SER A 12 5.30 21.60 9.13
C SER A 12 4.10 21.10 8.33
N PHE A 13 3.04 21.93 8.24
CA PHE A 13 1.80 21.59 7.52
C PHE A 13 2.06 21.16 6.07
N LEU A 14 2.79 21.96 5.29
CA LEU A 14 3.07 21.65 3.88
C LEU A 14 3.90 20.37 3.71
N LYS A 15 4.91 20.15 4.55
CA LYS A 15 5.70 18.91 4.53
C LYS A 15 4.83 17.70 4.87
N THR A 16 3.90 17.87 5.81
CA THR A 16 2.96 16.81 6.19
C THR A 16 1.98 16.50 5.06
N CYS A 17 1.43 17.51 4.36
CA CYS A 17 0.60 17.31 3.17
C CYS A 17 1.38 16.60 2.06
N PHE A 18 2.61 17.01 1.78
CA PHE A 18 3.46 16.37 0.78
C PHE A 18 3.73 14.90 1.13
N ASN A 19 4.10 14.62 2.38
CA ASN A 19 4.32 13.25 2.85
C ASN A 19 3.03 12.42 2.81
N GLY A 20 1.88 13.01 3.15
CA GLY A 20 0.57 12.37 3.08
C GLY A 20 0.16 12.01 1.65
N VAL A 21 0.33 12.94 0.70
CA VAL A 21 0.08 12.67 -0.72
C VAL A 21 1.04 11.59 -1.24
N ASN A 22 2.34 11.65 -0.91
CA ASN A 22 3.31 10.62 -1.32
C ASN A 22 3.02 9.24 -0.69
N ALA A 23 2.45 9.22 0.52
CA ALA A 23 2.04 7.99 1.19
C ALA A 23 0.82 7.34 0.54
N LEU A 24 -0.19 8.14 0.19
CA LEU A 24 -1.42 7.67 -0.43
C LEU A 24 -1.27 7.44 -1.94
N SER A 25 -0.33 8.14 -2.58
CA SER A 25 -0.04 7.98 -4.01
C SER A 25 0.86 6.77 -4.22
N GLY A 26 0.25 5.63 -4.52
CA GLY A 26 0.91 4.39 -4.90
C GLY A 26 0.88 4.12 -6.41
N VAL A 27 1.51 3.01 -6.79
CA VAL A 27 1.55 2.51 -8.17
C VAL A 27 0.20 2.00 -8.68
N GLY A 28 -0.76 1.77 -7.78
CA GLY A 28 -2.12 1.35 -8.12
C GLY A 28 -2.81 2.30 -9.11
N ILE A 29 -2.41 3.58 -9.15
CA ILE A 29 -2.88 4.58 -10.11
C ILE A 29 -2.77 4.11 -11.57
N LEU A 30 -1.76 3.31 -11.89
CA LEU A 30 -1.50 2.82 -13.25
C LEU A 30 -2.56 1.81 -13.73
N SER A 31 -3.23 1.14 -12.81
CA SER A 31 -4.27 0.14 -13.10
C SER A 31 -5.69 0.72 -13.09
N ILE A 32 -5.87 1.97 -12.64
CA ILE A 32 -7.20 2.59 -12.52
C ILE A 32 -7.92 2.72 -13.87
N PRO A 33 -7.26 3.12 -14.98
CA PRO A 33 -7.92 3.14 -16.29
C PRO A 33 -8.44 1.75 -16.67
N TYR A 34 -7.61 0.72 -16.47
CA TYR A 34 -7.99 -0.66 -16.72
C TYR A 34 -9.19 -1.08 -15.87
N ALA A 35 -9.18 -0.78 -14.57
CA ALA A 35 -10.32 -1.04 -13.69
C ALA A 35 -11.60 -0.32 -14.17
N LEU A 36 -11.49 0.92 -14.66
CA LEU A 36 -12.60 1.66 -15.24
C LEU A 36 -13.11 1.03 -16.54
N SER A 37 -12.22 0.47 -17.37
CA SER A 37 -12.63 -0.26 -18.58
C SER A 37 -13.39 -1.55 -18.28
N GLN A 38 -13.06 -2.22 -17.17
CA GLN A 38 -13.71 -3.47 -16.76
C GLN A 38 -15.04 -3.22 -16.02
N GLY A 39 -15.11 -2.21 -15.14
CA GLY A 39 -16.31 -1.92 -14.36
C GLY A 39 -17.22 -0.85 -14.95
N GLY A 40 -16.82 -0.22 -16.08
CA GLY A 40 -17.52 0.88 -16.72
C GLY A 40 -17.64 2.13 -15.83
N TRP A 41 -18.44 3.11 -16.25
CA TRP A 41 -18.59 4.40 -15.56
C TRP A 41 -19.06 4.31 -14.10
N LEU A 42 -19.76 3.22 -13.73
CA LEU A 42 -20.15 2.98 -12.34
C LEU A 42 -18.92 2.87 -11.41
N SER A 43 -17.78 2.44 -11.93
CA SER A 43 -16.51 2.38 -11.18
C SER A 43 -16.06 3.73 -10.66
N VAL A 44 -16.38 4.83 -11.36
CA VAL A 44 -16.05 6.20 -10.88
C VAL A 44 -16.83 6.51 -9.61
N LEU A 45 -18.13 6.20 -9.59
CA LEU A 45 -18.97 6.39 -8.42
C LEU A 45 -18.52 5.51 -7.25
N MET A 46 -18.18 4.25 -7.52
CA MET A 46 -17.65 3.34 -6.51
C MET A 46 -16.32 3.85 -5.95
N PHE A 47 -15.41 4.31 -6.81
CA PHE A 47 -14.12 4.88 -6.41
C PHE A 47 -14.29 6.09 -5.49
N THR A 48 -15.16 7.05 -5.85
CA THR A 48 -15.47 8.21 -5.00
C THR A 48 -16.08 7.79 -3.67
N THR A 49 -16.98 6.80 -3.67
CA THR A 49 -17.61 6.28 -2.46
C THR A 49 -16.58 5.66 -1.52
N ILE A 50 -15.69 4.82 -2.05
CA ILE A 50 -14.59 4.21 -1.29
C ILE A 50 -13.66 5.30 -0.74
N ALA A 51 -13.33 6.33 -1.54
CA ALA A 51 -12.51 7.45 -1.07
C ALA A 51 -13.14 8.20 0.12
N ILE A 52 -14.45 8.44 0.10
CA ILE A 52 -15.18 9.05 1.22
C ILE A 52 -15.13 8.15 2.47
N ILE A 53 -15.32 6.84 2.30
CA ILE A 53 -15.25 5.88 3.41
C ILE A 53 -13.82 5.84 3.99
N CYS A 54 -12.79 5.80 3.15
CA CYS A 54 -11.39 5.81 3.56
C CYS A 54 -11.00 7.11 4.28
N PHE A 55 -11.52 8.26 3.82
CA PHE A 55 -11.35 9.53 4.54
C PHE A 55 -11.98 9.47 5.94
N TYR A 56 -13.23 9.02 6.03
CA TYR A 56 -13.95 8.92 7.31
C TYR A 56 -13.25 7.95 8.29
N THR A 57 -12.87 6.78 7.83
CA THR A 57 -12.15 5.78 8.63
C THR A 57 -10.75 6.25 9.04
N GLY A 58 -10.08 7.06 8.22
CA GLY A 58 -8.89 7.81 8.64
C GLY A 58 -9.16 8.71 9.85
N ILE A 59 -10.25 9.48 9.84
CA ILE A 59 -10.64 10.28 11.02
C ILE A 59 -10.94 9.39 12.23
N LEU A 60 -11.53 8.21 12.04
CA LEU A 60 -11.70 7.24 13.14
C LEU A 60 -10.37 6.74 13.69
N LEU A 61 -9.39 6.44 12.83
CA LEU A 61 -8.05 6.04 13.26
C LEU A 61 -7.39 7.14 14.10
N GLN A 62 -7.47 8.40 13.66
CA GLN A 62 -6.97 9.52 14.45
C GLN A 62 -7.58 9.54 15.85
N ARG A 63 -8.91 9.41 15.96
CA ARG A 63 -9.62 9.40 17.25
C ARG A 63 -9.25 8.19 18.11
N CYS A 64 -8.98 7.04 17.49
CA CYS A 64 -8.49 5.86 18.21
C CYS A 64 -7.09 6.12 18.78
N ILE A 65 -6.20 6.78 18.04
CA ILE A 65 -4.87 7.16 18.53
C ILE A 65 -4.99 8.16 19.68
N ASP A 66 -5.88 9.14 19.56
CA ASP A 66 -6.10 10.15 20.60
C ASP A 66 -6.75 9.59 21.88
N SER A 67 -7.30 8.35 21.83
CA SER A 67 -7.95 7.73 22.98
C SER A 67 -6.99 7.26 24.08
N SER A 68 -5.70 7.08 23.76
CA SER A 68 -4.68 6.67 24.74
C SER A 68 -3.28 7.07 24.27
N SER A 69 -2.47 7.63 25.17
CA SER A 69 -1.06 7.97 24.90
C SER A 69 -0.17 6.75 24.63
N LEU A 70 -0.65 5.55 24.94
CA LEU A 70 0.05 4.28 24.66
C LEU A 70 -0.04 3.86 23.20
N VAL A 71 -1.02 4.40 22.45
CA VAL A 71 -1.23 4.04 21.04
C VAL A 71 -0.31 4.87 20.15
N LYS A 72 0.59 4.19 19.42
CA LYS A 72 1.52 4.85 18.48
C LYS A 72 1.40 4.30 17.07
N THR A 73 1.07 3.03 16.95
CA THR A 73 0.98 2.29 15.70
C THR A 73 -0.43 1.75 15.50
N TYR A 74 -0.75 1.34 14.28
CA TYR A 74 -2.05 0.76 14.00
C TYR A 74 -2.29 -0.57 14.77
N PRO A 75 -1.33 -1.50 14.88
CA PRO A 75 -1.48 -2.65 15.77
C PRO A 75 -1.80 -2.31 17.23
N ASP A 76 -1.28 -1.19 17.77
CA ASP A 76 -1.60 -0.76 19.14
C ASP A 76 -3.09 -0.38 19.29
N ILE A 77 -3.74 0.14 18.23
CA ILE A 77 -5.19 0.37 18.22
C ILE A 77 -5.94 -0.96 18.36
N GLY A 78 -5.51 -1.99 17.62
CA GLY A 78 -6.05 -3.34 17.72
C GLY A 78 -5.87 -3.92 19.12
N GLU A 79 -4.71 -3.68 19.74
CA GLU A 79 -4.44 -4.09 21.12
C GLU A 79 -5.36 -3.40 22.12
N LEU A 80 -5.54 -2.08 22.00
CA LEU A 80 -6.43 -1.33 22.87
C LEU A 80 -7.87 -1.82 22.75
N ALA A 81 -8.33 -2.13 21.54
CA ALA A 81 -9.68 -2.58 21.25
C ALA A 81 -9.96 -4.03 21.69
N PHE A 82 -9.10 -4.97 21.29
CA PHE A 82 -9.36 -6.42 21.42
C PHE A 82 -8.25 -7.19 22.15
N GLY A 83 -7.32 -6.49 22.81
CA GLY A 83 -6.16 -7.09 23.48
C GLY A 83 -5.15 -7.67 22.48
N ARG A 84 -4.27 -8.56 22.97
CA ARG A 84 -3.16 -9.13 22.19
C ARG A 84 -3.62 -9.79 20.87
N LYS A 85 -4.80 -10.42 20.85
CA LYS A 85 -5.37 -10.99 19.62
C LYS A 85 -5.65 -9.93 18.55
N GLY A 86 -6.18 -8.78 18.94
CA GLY A 86 -6.41 -7.65 18.05
C GLY A 86 -5.12 -7.07 17.48
N ARG A 87 -4.09 -6.94 18.32
CA ARG A 87 -2.74 -6.51 17.89
C ARG A 87 -2.22 -7.39 16.76
N ILE A 88 -2.28 -8.71 16.96
CA ILE A 88 -1.78 -9.70 16.00
C ILE A 88 -2.59 -9.65 14.70
N ILE A 89 -3.92 -9.59 14.77
CA ILE A 89 -4.78 -9.52 13.57
C ILE A 89 -4.46 -8.27 12.73
N VAL A 90 -4.41 -7.09 13.35
CA VAL A 90 -4.11 -5.85 12.63
C VAL A 90 -2.70 -5.89 12.04
N ALA A 91 -1.72 -6.41 12.79
CA ALA A 91 -0.35 -6.56 12.31
C ALA A 91 -0.27 -7.50 11.09
N ILE A 92 -0.96 -8.64 11.12
CA ILE A 92 -0.99 -9.59 9.99
C ILE A 92 -1.51 -8.92 8.72
N PHE A 93 -2.66 -8.24 8.78
CA PHE A 93 -3.21 -7.56 7.59
C PHE A 93 -2.26 -6.48 7.07
N MET A 94 -1.68 -5.68 7.96
CA MET A 94 -0.72 -4.64 7.59
C MET A 94 0.54 -5.22 6.91
N TYR A 95 1.13 -6.29 7.46
CA TYR A 95 2.34 -6.87 6.91
C TYR A 95 2.09 -7.64 5.62
N LEU A 96 0.96 -8.35 5.51
CA LEU A 96 0.54 -8.95 4.26
C LEU A 96 0.29 -7.89 3.19
N GLU A 97 -0.29 -6.74 3.54
CA GLU A 97 -0.53 -5.65 2.60
C GLU A 97 0.79 -5.13 2.04
N LEU A 98 1.76 -4.83 2.90
CA LEU A 98 3.09 -4.40 2.48
C LEU A 98 3.82 -5.47 1.63
N TYR A 99 3.59 -6.76 1.93
CA TYR A 99 4.16 -7.86 1.18
C TYR A 99 3.57 -7.96 -0.24
N LEU A 100 2.24 -7.84 -0.40
CA LEU A 100 1.62 -7.84 -1.72
C LEU A 100 1.96 -6.58 -2.52
N VAL A 101 2.07 -5.40 -1.89
CA VAL A 101 2.54 -4.19 -2.58
C VAL A 101 3.99 -4.36 -3.08
N ALA A 102 4.84 -5.09 -2.36
CA ALA A 102 6.19 -5.42 -2.83
C ALA A 102 6.16 -6.37 -4.06
N ILE A 103 5.21 -7.31 -4.11
CA ILE A 103 4.96 -8.14 -5.29
C ILE A 103 4.47 -7.28 -6.47
N ASP A 104 3.54 -6.36 -6.23
CA ASP A 104 3.02 -5.43 -7.25
C ASP A 104 4.17 -4.62 -7.88
N PHE A 105 5.13 -4.16 -7.07
CA PHE A 105 6.35 -3.49 -7.55
C PHE A 105 7.21 -4.38 -8.45
N MET A 106 7.42 -5.64 -8.07
CA MET A 106 8.18 -6.59 -8.89
C MET A 106 7.52 -6.82 -10.26
N ILE A 107 6.20 -7.04 -10.29
CA ILE A 107 5.45 -7.26 -11.53
C ILE A 107 5.47 -5.99 -12.40
N LEU A 108 5.30 -4.82 -11.80
CA LEU A 108 5.35 -3.54 -12.49
C LEU A 108 6.68 -3.32 -13.19
N GLU A 109 7.80 -3.53 -12.48
CA GLU A 109 9.14 -3.40 -13.04
C GLU A 109 9.36 -4.37 -14.19
N GLY A 110 8.99 -5.64 -14.01
CA GLY A 110 9.08 -6.67 -15.05
C GLY A 110 8.34 -6.29 -16.33
N ASP A 111 7.06 -5.92 -16.21
CA ASP A 111 6.20 -5.57 -17.35
C ASP A 111 6.72 -4.30 -18.08
N ASN A 112 7.14 -3.26 -17.34
CA ASN A 112 7.57 -2.00 -17.94
C ASN A 112 8.97 -2.08 -18.55
N LEU A 113 9.91 -2.82 -17.94
CA LEU A 113 11.24 -3.02 -18.51
C LEU A 113 11.20 -3.90 -19.75
N GLU A 114 10.35 -4.94 -19.78
CA GLU A 114 10.12 -5.73 -21.00
C GLU A 114 9.58 -4.87 -22.14
N LYS A 115 8.67 -3.93 -21.83
CA LYS A 115 8.17 -2.97 -22.82
C LYS A 115 9.25 -2.02 -23.37
N LEU A 116 10.19 -1.58 -22.52
CA LEU A 116 11.29 -0.71 -22.93
C LEU A 116 12.35 -1.46 -23.74
N PHE A 117 12.58 -2.74 -23.42
CA PHE A 117 13.64 -3.56 -23.99
C PHE A 117 13.10 -4.90 -24.53
N PRO A 118 12.19 -4.90 -25.52
CA PRO A 118 11.50 -6.11 -25.97
C PRO A 118 12.41 -7.12 -26.69
N SER A 119 13.59 -6.67 -27.16
CA SER A 119 14.55 -7.51 -27.89
C SER A 119 15.58 -8.21 -26.99
N VAL A 120 15.50 -8.02 -25.67
CA VAL A 120 16.44 -8.63 -24.73
C VAL A 120 15.94 -10.01 -24.34
N ASP A 121 16.68 -11.04 -24.75
CA ASP A 121 16.47 -12.43 -24.34
C ASP A 121 17.44 -12.79 -23.20
N PHE A 122 16.93 -13.47 -22.17
CA PHE A 122 17.74 -13.92 -21.04
C PHE A 122 18.01 -15.43 -21.12
N HIS A 123 19.28 -15.82 -20.98
CA HIS A 123 19.69 -17.22 -20.93
C HIS A 123 20.45 -17.46 -19.62
N VAL A 124 19.89 -18.26 -18.72
CA VAL A 124 20.51 -18.57 -17.41
C VAL A 124 20.64 -20.08 -17.29
N ALA A 125 21.86 -20.56 -17.05
CA ALA A 125 22.17 -21.98 -16.90
C ALA A 125 21.62 -22.88 -18.05
N GLY A 126 21.59 -22.36 -19.28
CA GLY A 126 21.10 -23.07 -20.46
C GLY A 126 19.58 -23.03 -20.67
N LEU A 127 18.81 -22.41 -19.76
CA LEU A 127 17.36 -22.20 -19.91
C LEU A 127 17.09 -20.80 -20.46
N LYS A 128 16.25 -20.71 -21.50
CA LYS A 128 15.73 -19.43 -22.00
C LYS A 128 14.66 -18.93 -21.03
N ILE A 129 14.92 -17.79 -20.41
CA ILE A 129 14.00 -17.08 -19.51
C ILE A 129 13.31 -16.00 -20.33
N GLY A 130 11.98 -15.85 -20.18
CA GLY A 130 11.23 -14.78 -20.86
C GLY A 130 11.67 -13.38 -20.39
N GLY A 131 11.43 -12.36 -21.23
CA GLY A 131 11.87 -10.99 -21.00
C GLY A 131 11.42 -10.45 -19.64
N LYS A 132 10.11 -10.49 -19.38
CA LYS A 132 9.51 -10.14 -18.07
C LYS A 132 10.21 -10.84 -16.91
N GLN A 133 10.34 -12.16 -16.96
CA GLN A 133 10.92 -12.93 -15.85
C GLN A 133 12.38 -12.53 -15.60
N GLY A 134 13.16 -12.29 -16.66
CA GLY A 134 14.53 -11.80 -16.53
C GLY A 134 14.61 -10.42 -15.89
N PHE A 135 13.74 -9.48 -16.27
CA PHE A 135 13.69 -8.15 -15.66
C PHE A 135 13.25 -8.19 -14.18
N VAL A 136 12.29 -9.04 -13.82
CA VAL A 136 11.91 -9.26 -12.41
C VAL A 136 13.11 -9.76 -11.59
N LEU A 137 13.88 -10.71 -12.12
CA LEU A 137 15.09 -11.22 -11.46
C LEU A 137 16.17 -10.15 -11.32
N ILE A 138 16.41 -9.34 -12.36
CA ILE A 138 17.36 -8.23 -12.30
C ILE A 138 16.93 -7.20 -11.26
N PHE A 139 15.67 -6.78 -11.27
CA PHE A 139 15.14 -5.84 -10.29
C PHE A 139 15.31 -6.37 -8.86
N SER A 140 14.99 -7.65 -8.63
CA SER A 140 15.19 -8.32 -7.35
C SER A 140 16.63 -8.26 -6.85
N LEU A 141 17.60 -8.55 -7.74
CA LEU A 141 19.02 -8.46 -7.41
C LEU A 141 19.48 -7.03 -7.10
N LEU A 142 18.92 -6.03 -7.79
CA LEU A 142 19.27 -4.62 -7.57
C LEU A 142 18.70 -4.07 -6.26
N VAL A 143 17.47 -4.43 -5.89
CA VAL A 143 16.85 -3.95 -4.64
C VAL A 143 17.30 -4.73 -3.42
N LEU A 144 17.77 -5.97 -3.56
CA LEU A 144 18.17 -6.81 -2.43
C LEU A 144 19.19 -6.12 -1.49
N PRO A 145 20.33 -5.56 -1.96
CA PRO A 145 21.28 -4.86 -1.10
C PRO A 145 20.65 -3.67 -0.36
N THR A 146 19.69 -2.99 -0.99
CA THR A 146 18.99 -1.85 -0.38
C THR A 146 18.18 -2.27 0.85
N THR A 147 17.70 -3.51 0.89
CA THR A 147 16.95 -4.02 2.04
C THR A 147 17.84 -4.27 3.25
N TRP A 148 19.15 -4.51 3.08
CA TRP A 148 20.05 -4.84 4.19
C TRP A 148 20.39 -3.64 5.09
N PHE A 149 20.10 -2.40 4.65
CA PHE A 149 20.33 -1.20 5.44
C PHE A 149 19.33 -1.07 6.59
N ARG A 150 19.76 -1.47 7.80
CA ARG A 150 18.98 -1.28 9.04
C ARG A 150 18.66 0.18 9.36
N SER A 151 19.40 1.17 8.84
CA SER A 151 19.10 2.60 9.07
C SER A 151 17.77 3.06 8.45
N LEU A 152 17.24 2.32 7.47
CA LEU A 152 15.94 2.58 6.88
C LEU A 152 14.78 2.27 7.83
N SER A 153 15.03 1.52 8.92
CA SER A 153 14.07 1.26 10.01
C SER A 153 13.44 2.54 10.56
N ALA A 154 14.27 3.56 10.78
CA ALA A 154 13.82 4.86 11.27
C ALA A 154 12.91 5.61 10.28
N LEU A 155 13.00 5.29 8.99
CA LEU A 155 12.15 5.84 7.93
C LEU A 155 10.90 5.00 7.67
N ALA A 156 10.95 3.70 7.97
CA ALA A 156 9.94 2.72 7.61
C ALA A 156 8.91 2.42 8.71
N GLY A 157 9.01 3.08 9.87
CA GLY A 157 8.20 2.83 11.06
C GLY A 157 6.68 2.78 10.83
N HIS A 158 6.20 1.56 10.62
CA HIS A 158 4.89 1.00 10.90
C HIS A 158 3.66 1.93 10.91
N ALA A 159 2.89 1.77 9.82
CA ALA A 159 1.67 2.47 9.45
C ALA A 159 1.93 3.97 9.19
N VAL A 160 2.02 4.29 7.91
CA VAL A 160 2.33 5.64 7.42
C VAL A 160 1.38 6.69 8.00
N PHE A 161 0.12 6.30 8.24
CA PHE A 161 -0.90 7.17 8.80
C PHE A 161 -0.65 7.57 10.28
N PRO A 162 -0.54 6.63 11.26
CA PRO A 162 -0.13 6.97 12.63
C PRO A 162 1.21 7.70 12.73
N MET A 163 2.19 7.36 11.89
CA MET A 163 3.49 8.04 11.89
C MET A 163 3.37 9.50 11.44
N ILE A 164 2.70 9.74 10.30
CA ILE A 164 2.46 11.11 9.82
C ILE A 164 1.72 11.90 10.88
N TYR A 165 0.69 11.33 11.51
CA TYR A 165 -0.07 11.99 12.56
C TYR A 165 0.78 12.34 13.78
N THR A 166 1.49 11.36 14.34
CA THR A 166 2.27 11.56 15.57
C THR A 166 3.47 12.48 15.38
N GLY A 167 4.00 12.60 14.15
CA GLY A 167 5.12 13.47 13.77
C GLY A 167 4.77 14.94 13.50
N MET A 168 3.50 15.31 13.39
CA MET A 168 3.08 16.70 13.13
C MET A 168 3.39 17.65 14.28
N SER A 169 3.84 18.89 13.97
CA SER A 169 3.99 19.94 14.99
C SER A 169 2.65 20.34 15.62
N ASN A 170 1.57 20.34 14.83
CA ASN A 170 0.21 20.67 15.30
C ASN A 170 -0.79 19.61 14.83
N ARG A 171 -1.07 18.64 15.70
CA ARG A 171 -1.98 17.51 15.44
C ARG A 171 -3.42 17.93 15.16
N LYS A 172 -3.86 19.11 15.61
CA LYS A 172 -5.22 19.63 15.33
C LYS A 172 -5.46 19.89 13.84
N MET A 173 -4.40 20.09 13.06
CA MET A 173 -4.47 20.29 11.61
C MET A 173 -4.60 18.99 10.82
N PHE A 174 -4.49 17.83 11.47
CA PHE A 174 -4.48 16.54 10.78
C PHE A 174 -5.73 16.26 9.94
N PRO A 175 -6.98 16.54 10.39
CA PRO A 175 -8.16 16.39 9.55
C PRO A 175 -8.08 17.21 8.26
N THR A 176 -7.54 18.43 8.33
CA THR A 176 -7.36 19.29 7.16
C THR A 176 -6.29 18.76 6.22
N VAL A 177 -5.16 18.29 6.76
CA VAL A 177 -4.11 17.61 5.98
C VAL A 177 -4.70 16.38 5.28
N LEU A 178 -5.43 15.56 6.02
CA LEU A 178 -6.02 14.33 5.51
C LEU A 178 -7.02 14.62 4.39
N LEU A 179 -7.89 15.61 4.57
CA LEU A 179 -8.87 16.04 3.57
C LEU A 179 -8.17 16.50 2.30
N LEU A 180 -7.12 17.33 2.42
CA LEU A 180 -6.35 17.80 1.27
C LEU A 180 -5.69 16.63 0.52
N CYS A 181 -5.09 15.69 1.26
CA CYS A 181 -4.47 14.51 0.64
C CYS A 181 -5.49 13.66 -0.11
N PHE A 182 -6.66 13.39 0.49
CA PHE A 182 -7.72 12.63 -0.16
C PHE A 182 -8.30 13.34 -1.39
N ILE A 183 -8.49 14.66 -1.35
CA ILE A 183 -8.94 15.44 -2.51
C ILE A 183 -7.92 15.32 -3.65
N ILE A 184 -6.63 15.55 -3.38
CA ILE A 184 -5.57 15.48 -4.37
C ILE A 184 -5.46 14.06 -4.97
N CYS A 185 -5.44 13.03 -4.12
CA CYS A 185 -5.37 11.64 -4.58
C CYS A 185 -6.60 11.24 -5.38
N THR A 186 -7.82 11.57 -4.92
CA THR A 186 -9.06 11.22 -5.62
C THR A 186 -9.13 11.90 -6.99
N LEU A 187 -8.76 13.19 -7.07
CA LEU A 187 -8.75 13.91 -8.34
C LEU A 187 -7.69 13.36 -9.31
N SER A 188 -6.46 13.13 -8.83
CA SER A 188 -5.39 12.60 -9.70
C SER A 188 -5.70 11.18 -10.19
N TYR A 189 -6.24 10.33 -9.32
CA TYR A 189 -6.60 8.94 -9.64
C TYR A 189 -7.83 8.87 -10.55
N GLY A 190 -8.86 9.67 -10.25
CA GLY A 190 -10.05 9.79 -11.08
C GLY A 190 -9.73 10.36 -12.46
N LEU A 191 -8.89 11.39 -12.54
CA LEU A 191 -8.44 11.96 -13.80
C LEU A 191 -7.65 10.93 -14.62
N MET A 192 -6.71 10.23 -13.99
CA MET A 192 -5.96 9.16 -14.66
C MET A 192 -6.92 8.10 -15.22
N GLY A 193 -7.87 7.63 -14.40
CA GLY A 193 -8.88 6.66 -14.82
C GLY A 193 -9.69 7.11 -16.02
N VAL A 194 -10.33 8.28 -15.92
CA VAL A 194 -11.21 8.82 -16.96
C VAL A 194 -10.44 9.11 -18.25
N VAL A 195 -9.31 9.83 -18.17
CA VAL A 195 -8.51 10.16 -19.35
C VAL A 195 -7.95 8.89 -20.00
N GLY A 196 -7.40 7.96 -19.21
CA GLY A 196 -6.87 6.71 -19.73
C GLY A 196 -7.95 5.86 -20.43
N TYR A 197 -9.16 5.80 -19.88
CA TYR A 197 -10.29 5.11 -20.51
C TYR A 197 -10.75 5.80 -21.79
N LEU A 198 -10.88 7.14 -21.79
CA LEU A 198 -11.26 7.88 -23.00
C LEU A 198 -10.22 7.75 -24.12
N MET A 199 -8.94 7.60 -23.78
CA MET A 199 -7.86 7.44 -24.77
C MET A 199 -7.76 6.04 -25.35
N TYR A 200 -7.90 5.00 -24.53
CA TYR A 200 -7.56 3.63 -24.92
C TYR A 200 -8.75 2.65 -24.92
N GLY A 201 -9.89 3.02 -24.31
CA GLY A 201 -11.11 2.23 -24.26
C GLY A 201 -10.87 0.77 -23.82
N GLU A 202 -11.45 -0.17 -24.56
CA GLU A 202 -11.32 -1.62 -24.29
C GLU A 202 -9.92 -2.17 -24.58
N SER A 203 -9.04 -1.41 -25.23
CA SER A 203 -7.66 -1.83 -25.51
C SER A 203 -6.70 -1.59 -24.34
N LEU A 204 -7.20 -1.11 -23.19
CA LEU A 204 -6.41 -0.90 -21.98
C LEU A 204 -5.78 -2.20 -21.49
N LYS A 205 -4.46 -2.15 -21.25
CA LYS A 205 -3.70 -3.21 -20.60
C LYS A 205 -3.78 -3.04 -19.08
N SER A 206 -3.31 -4.05 -18.35
CA SER A 206 -3.28 -4.08 -16.87
C SER A 206 -2.62 -2.84 -16.23
N GLN A 207 -1.74 -2.18 -16.98
CA GLN A 207 -1.09 -0.92 -16.62
C GLN A 207 -1.19 0.05 -17.79
N VAL A 208 -1.60 1.29 -17.54
CA VAL A 208 -1.72 2.33 -18.58
C VAL A 208 -0.39 2.65 -19.27
N THR A 209 0.73 2.47 -18.56
CA THR A 209 2.08 2.64 -19.14
C THR A 209 2.32 1.67 -20.29
N LEU A 210 1.71 0.48 -20.25
CA LEU A 210 1.85 -0.52 -21.31
C LEU A 210 1.13 -0.13 -22.61
N ASN A 211 0.18 0.80 -22.55
CA ASN A 211 -0.47 1.36 -23.74
C ASN A 211 0.33 2.50 -24.40
N LEU A 212 1.35 3.06 -23.73
CA LEU A 212 2.11 4.17 -24.29
C LEU A 212 2.94 3.76 -25.52
N PRO A 213 3.09 4.63 -26.52
CA PRO A 213 3.90 4.33 -27.71
C PRO A 213 5.40 4.31 -27.39
N SER A 214 6.06 3.17 -27.60
CA SER A 214 7.47 2.97 -27.21
C SER A 214 8.49 3.83 -27.99
N ARG A 215 8.11 4.41 -29.14
CA ARG A 215 9.02 5.21 -29.99
C ARG A 215 9.19 6.66 -29.54
N ASN A 216 8.31 7.16 -28.68
CA ASN A 216 8.34 8.57 -28.27
C ASN A 216 9.16 8.76 -27.01
N LEU A 217 10.03 9.79 -27.02
CA LEU A 217 10.85 10.14 -25.86
C LEU A 217 10.00 10.47 -24.62
N SER A 218 8.88 11.19 -24.82
CA SER A 218 7.94 11.54 -23.74
C SER A 218 7.38 10.29 -23.05
N SER A 219 6.99 9.27 -23.81
CA SER A 219 6.51 7.99 -23.27
C SER A 219 7.60 7.24 -22.51
N SER A 220 8.83 7.24 -23.03
CA SER A 220 9.97 6.63 -22.33
C SER A 220 10.25 7.31 -21.00
N ILE A 221 10.25 8.65 -20.95
CA ILE A 221 10.42 9.42 -19.71
C ILE A 221 9.30 9.10 -18.71
N ALA A 222 8.04 9.01 -19.16
CA ALA A 222 6.92 8.64 -18.29
C ALA A 222 7.07 7.23 -17.71
N ILE A 223 7.56 6.26 -18.49
CA ILE A 223 7.83 4.91 -18.00
C ILE A 223 8.98 4.93 -16.99
N TYR A 224 10.14 5.53 -17.33
CA TYR A 224 11.28 5.60 -16.41
C TYR A 224 10.96 6.29 -15.08
N THR A 225 10.20 7.38 -15.10
CA THR A 225 9.77 8.07 -13.86
C THR A 225 8.87 7.19 -12.99
N THR A 226 8.06 6.33 -13.60
CA THR A 226 7.24 5.35 -12.88
C THR A 226 8.10 4.29 -12.19
N LEU A 227 9.17 3.82 -12.83
CA LEU A 227 10.08 2.81 -12.28
C LEU A 227 10.91 3.31 -11.07
N ILE A 228 11.22 4.61 -11.00
CA ILE A 228 11.97 5.15 -9.85
C ILE A 228 11.25 4.90 -8.52
N ASN A 229 9.91 4.91 -8.52
CA ASN A 229 9.12 4.81 -7.30
C ASN A 229 9.25 3.43 -6.62
N PRO A 230 9.02 2.29 -7.29
CA PRO A 230 9.34 0.97 -6.75
C PRO A 230 10.77 0.85 -6.21
N PHE A 231 11.79 1.27 -6.97
CA PHE A 231 13.19 1.21 -6.51
C PHE A 231 13.42 1.90 -5.17
N THR A 232 12.82 3.07 -4.98
CA THR A 232 12.99 3.86 -3.74
C THR A 232 12.12 3.39 -2.58
N LYS A 233 10.94 2.83 -2.86
CA LYS A 233 9.98 2.41 -1.83
C LYS A 233 10.12 0.94 -1.43
N PHE A 234 10.72 0.07 -2.26
CA PHE A 234 10.76 -1.37 -2.00
C PHE A 234 11.39 -1.72 -0.64
N ALA A 235 12.56 -1.15 -0.33
CA ALA A 235 13.21 -1.38 0.97
C ALA A 235 12.36 -0.89 2.16
N LEU A 236 11.60 0.20 1.98
CA LEU A 236 10.71 0.74 3.02
C LEU A 236 9.51 -0.16 3.30
N LEU A 237 9.06 -0.96 2.31
CA LEU A 237 7.99 -1.94 2.49
C LEU A 237 8.48 -3.21 3.18
N VAL A 238 9.67 -3.70 2.82
CA VAL A 238 10.23 -4.95 3.37
C VAL A 238 10.73 -4.77 4.80
N THR A 239 11.30 -3.62 5.13
CA THR A 239 11.88 -3.32 6.44
C THR A 239 10.94 -3.57 7.64
N PRO A 240 9.70 -3.05 7.67
CA PRO A 240 8.77 -3.30 8.77
C PRO A 240 8.40 -4.80 8.89
N ILE A 241 8.27 -5.51 7.77
CA ILE A 241 7.99 -6.96 7.80
C ILE A 241 9.17 -7.71 8.41
N ALA A 242 10.39 -7.39 7.98
CA ALA A 242 11.61 -7.98 8.49
C ALA A 242 11.77 -7.73 10.00
N GLU A 243 11.55 -6.50 10.45
CA GLU A 243 11.62 -6.15 11.87
C GLU A 243 10.60 -6.91 12.72
N ALA A 244 9.36 -7.02 12.24
CA ALA A 244 8.33 -7.79 12.94
C ALA A 244 8.72 -9.28 13.08
N ILE A 245 9.35 -9.86 12.06
CA ILE A 245 9.86 -11.25 12.10
C ILE A 245 11.07 -11.36 13.03
N GLU A 246 12.03 -10.44 12.93
CA GLU A 246 13.23 -10.38 13.77
C GLU A 246 12.86 -10.28 15.26
N ASP A 247 11.91 -9.40 15.60
CA ASP A 247 11.39 -9.22 16.95
C ASP A 247 10.69 -10.48 17.46
N THR A 248 9.87 -11.13 16.61
CA THR A 248 9.16 -12.37 16.96
C THR A 248 10.13 -13.52 17.24
N LEU A 249 11.20 -13.62 16.44
CA LEU A 249 12.24 -14.63 16.57
C LEU A 249 13.29 -14.28 17.65
N HIS A 250 13.14 -13.13 18.34
CA HIS A 250 14.11 -12.60 19.30
C HIS A 250 15.54 -12.57 18.73
N VAL A 251 15.63 -12.30 17.43
CA VAL A 251 16.90 -12.15 16.73
C VAL A 251 17.49 -10.84 17.27
N GLY A 252 18.47 -10.95 18.17
CA GLY A 252 19.18 -9.77 18.69
C GLY A 252 19.92 -9.02 17.57
N LYS A 253 21.06 -8.39 17.89
CA LYS A 253 21.80 -7.61 16.87
C LYS A 253 22.48 -8.45 15.76
N ASN A 254 22.23 -9.76 15.67
CA ASN A 254 22.86 -10.65 14.70
C ASN A 254 22.57 -10.20 13.25
N LYS A 255 23.61 -9.70 12.57
CA LYS A 255 23.49 -9.17 11.21
C LYS A 255 23.22 -10.27 10.19
N ALA A 256 23.80 -11.46 10.36
CA ALA A 256 23.67 -12.55 9.40
C ALA A 256 22.22 -13.06 9.32
N VAL A 257 21.56 -13.23 10.47
CA VAL A 257 20.16 -13.67 10.53
C VAL A 257 19.22 -12.61 9.95
N SER A 258 19.45 -11.33 10.25
CA SER A 258 18.66 -10.21 9.67
C SER A 258 18.81 -10.11 8.15
N VAL A 259 20.04 -10.24 7.63
CA VAL A 259 20.30 -10.33 6.19
C VAL A 259 19.61 -11.55 5.59
N SER A 260 19.65 -12.71 6.25
CA SER A 260 18.97 -13.92 5.79
C SER A 260 17.44 -13.75 5.74
N ILE A 261 16.82 -13.15 6.76
CA ILE A 261 15.37 -12.88 6.80
C ILE A 261 14.98 -11.95 5.64
N ARG A 262 15.70 -10.83 5.50
CA ARG A 262 15.43 -9.85 4.43
C ARG A 262 15.61 -10.44 3.05
N THR A 263 16.68 -11.22 2.84
CA THR A 263 16.92 -11.94 1.59
C THR A 263 15.81 -12.95 1.30
N SER A 264 15.37 -13.70 2.32
CA SER A 264 14.26 -14.65 2.17
C SER A 264 12.95 -13.96 1.81
N LEU A 265 12.67 -12.79 2.38
CA LEU A 265 11.51 -11.98 2.02
C LEU A 265 11.57 -11.55 0.55
N VAL A 266 12.69 -10.98 0.09
CA VAL A 266 12.86 -10.59 -1.32
C VAL A 266 12.69 -11.79 -2.25
N VAL A 267 13.37 -12.90 -1.97
CA VAL A 267 13.26 -14.14 -2.77
C VAL A 267 11.81 -14.63 -2.83
N SER A 268 11.10 -14.66 -1.71
CA SER A 268 9.70 -15.08 -1.69
C SER A 268 8.80 -14.17 -2.53
N THR A 269 8.96 -12.84 -2.44
CA THR A 269 8.19 -11.90 -3.28
C THR A 269 8.51 -12.07 -4.77
N THR A 270 9.77 -12.35 -5.11
CA THR A 270 10.19 -12.63 -6.48
C THR A 270 9.54 -13.91 -7.01
N ILE A 271 9.52 -14.98 -6.23
CA ILE A 271 8.87 -16.24 -6.64
C ILE A 271 7.38 -16.00 -6.93
N VAL A 272 6.68 -15.29 -6.04
CA VAL A 272 5.26 -14.98 -6.27
C VAL A 272 5.07 -14.10 -7.49
N ALA A 273 5.89 -13.06 -7.68
CA ALA A 273 5.82 -12.17 -8.85
C ALA A 273 6.09 -12.88 -10.19
N LEU A 274 6.91 -13.94 -10.19
CA LEU A 274 7.17 -14.77 -11.38
C LEU A 274 5.98 -15.69 -11.74
N VAL A 275 5.17 -16.05 -10.75
CA VAL A 275 3.99 -16.91 -10.93
C VAL A 275 2.75 -16.08 -11.27
N VAL A 276 2.61 -14.88 -10.70
CA VAL A 276 1.42 -14.04 -10.91
C VAL A 276 1.45 -13.39 -12.30
N PRO A 277 0.43 -13.65 -13.15
CA PRO A 277 0.52 -13.32 -14.57
C PRO A 277 0.33 -11.84 -14.88
N TYR A 278 -0.56 -11.14 -14.15
CA TYR A 278 -0.95 -9.76 -14.46
C TYR A 278 -0.95 -8.83 -13.24
N PHE A 279 -0.37 -7.65 -13.41
CA PHE A 279 -0.32 -6.60 -12.38
C PHE A 279 -1.70 -6.21 -11.83
N ALA A 280 -2.69 -6.04 -12.70
CA ALA A 280 -4.03 -5.60 -12.28
C ALA A 280 -4.72 -6.61 -11.34
N TYR A 281 -4.46 -7.91 -11.50
CA TYR A 281 -5.06 -8.94 -10.64
C TYR A 281 -4.41 -8.95 -9.25
N ALA A 282 -3.10 -8.75 -9.19
CA ALA A 282 -2.37 -8.62 -7.94
C ALA A 282 -2.84 -7.37 -7.17
N VAL A 283 -2.90 -6.20 -7.84
CA VAL A 283 -3.42 -4.95 -7.24
C VAL A 283 -4.88 -5.08 -6.81
N ALA A 284 -5.73 -5.77 -7.58
CA ALA A 284 -7.12 -6.01 -7.21
C ALA A 284 -7.24 -6.89 -5.95
N LEU A 285 -6.41 -7.91 -5.80
CA LEU A 285 -6.34 -8.74 -4.59
C LEU A 285 -5.83 -7.93 -3.38
N THR A 286 -4.73 -7.17 -3.56
CA THR A 286 -4.18 -6.27 -2.53
C THR A 286 -5.25 -5.29 -2.06
N GLY A 287 -5.94 -4.62 -2.98
CA GLY A 287 -6.94 -3.61 -2.67
C GLY A 287 -8.22 -4.18 -2.05
N SER A 288 -8.78 -5.25 -2.61
CA SER A 288 -10.07 -5.78 -2.17
C SER A 288 -9.98 -6.57 -0.85
N PHE A 289 -8.96 -7.42 -0.69
CA PHE A 289 -8.84 -8.24 0.51
C PHE A 289 -8.14 -7.49 1.64
N LEU A 290 -6.89 -7.06 1.38
CA LEU A 290 -6.01 -6.53 2.43
C LEU A 290 -6.35 -5.08 2.74
N SER A 291 -6.30 -4.19 1.74
CA SER A 291 -6.59 -2.77 1.97
C SER A 291 -8.05 -2.56 2.38
N GLY A 292 -9.02 -3.26 1.79
CA GLY A 292 -10.43 -3.20 2.21
C GLY A 292 -10.62 -3.56 3.68
N THR A 293 -9.96 -4.62 4.15
CA THR A 293 -10.02 -5.00 5.57
C THR A 293 -9.27 -4.01 6.46
N ALA A 294 -8.04 -3.63 6.08
CA ALA A 294 -7.17 -2.76 6.86
C ALA A 294 -7.67 -1.32 6.96
N THR A 295 -8.29 -0.79 5.91
CA THR A 295 -8.69 0.63 5.82
C THR A 295 -10.19 0.85 6.05
N MET A 296 -11.05 -0.14 5.83
CA MET A 296 -12.51 0.02 6.04
C MET A 296 -12.99 -0.73 7.28
N LEU A 297 -12.74 -2.03 7.36
CA LEU A 297 -13.35 -2.90 8.39
C LEU A 297 -12.69 -2.72 9.76
N LEU A 298 -11.35 -2.80 9.82
CA LEU A 298 -10.60 -2.76 11.07
C LEU A 298 -10.71 -1.41 11.81
N PRO A 299 -10.66 -0.24 11.16
CA PRO A 299 -10.84 1.04 11.86
C PRO A 299 -12.21 1.15 12.50
N CYS A 300 -13.27 0.78 11.78
CA CYS A 300 -14.64 0.81 12.30
C CYS A 300 -14.81 -0.17 13.47
N ALA A 301 -14.33 -1.41 13.35
CA ALA A 301 -14.43 -2.40 14.41
C ALA A 301 -13.68 -1.96 15.68
N CYS A 302 -12.44 -1.46 15.54
CA CYS A 302 -11.65 -0.95 16.64
C CYS A 302 -12.29 0.27 17.30
N TYR A 303 -12.74 1.25 16.50
CA TYR A 303 -13.39 2.46 17.00
C TYR A 303 -14.66 2.13 17.80
N LEU A 304 -15.54 1.28 17.26
CA LEU A 304 -16.75 0.84 17.95
C LEU A 304 -16.42 0.16 19.27
N LYS A 305 -15.41 -0.71 19.29
CA LYS A 305 -15.02 -1.43 20.50
C LYS A 305 -14.43 -0.50 21.56
N ILE A 306 -13.55 0.42 21.19
CA ILE A 306 -12.97 1.42 22.10
C ILE A 306 -14.08 2.31 22.65
N ARG A 307 -14.93 2.86 21.78
CA ARG A 307 -16.05 3.72 22.16
C ARG A 307 -17.04 3.03 23.08
N SER A 308 -17.35 1.75 22.86
CA SER A 308 -18.32 1.00 23.69
C SER A 308 -17.91 0.93 25.16
N ARG A 309 -16.62 1.10 25.48
CA ARG A 309 -16.11 1.16 26.85
C ARG A 309 -16.31 2.52 27.51
N THR A 310 -16.37 3.60 26.72
CA THR A 310 -16.49 4.98 27.21
C THR A 310 -17.92 5.52 27.15
N CYS A 311 -18.71 5.12 26.15
CA CYS A 311 -20.06 5.62 25.90
C CYS A 311 -20.98 4.51 25.38
N ARG A 312 -22.06 4.21 26.12
CA ARG A 312 -22.99 3.12 25.82
C ARG A 312 -24.22 3.54 24.97
N LYS A 313 -24.43 4.84 24.75
CA LYS A 313 -25.55 5.34 23.93
C LYS A 313 -25.26 5.12 22.44
N VAL A 314 -26.25 4.55 21.74
CA VAL A 314 -26.21 4.41 20.28
C VAL A 314 -26.28 5.81 19.67
N GLY A 315 -25.25 6.17 18.93
CA GLY A 315 -25.16 7.45 18.22
C GLY A 315 -25.08 7.25 16.72
N PHE A 316 -25.28 8.33 15.96
CA PHE A 316 -25.20 8.34 14.50
C PHE A 316 -23.91 7.69 13.96
N GLU A 317 -22.77 7.99 14.57
CA GLU A 317 -21.47 7.42 14.17
C GLU A 317 -21.42 5.89 14.31
N GLN A 318 -22.13 5.30 15.27
CA GLN A 318 -22.20 3.85 15.41
C GLN A 318 -22.95 3.22 14.24
N VAL A 319 -24.07 3.83 13.82
CA VAL A 319 -24.83 3.39 12.65
C VAL A 319 -23.99 3.48 11.39
N VAL A 320 -23.25 4.59 11.21
CA VAL A 320 -22.32 4.78 10.08
C VAL A 320 -21.23 3.71 10.07
N CYS A 321 -20.56 3.45 11.20
CA CYS A 321 -19.53 2.40 11.28
C CYS A 321 -20.08 1.00 10.95
N VAL A 322 -21.27 0.66 11.46
CA VAL A 322 -21.91 -0.63 11.16
C VAL A 322 -22.24 -0.71 9.66
N GLY A 323 -22.80 0.35 9.08
CA GLY A 323 -23.07 0.43 7.64
C GLY A 323 -21.81 0.23 6.79
N ILE A 324 -20.71 0.90 7.16
CA ILE A 324 -19.41 0.73 6.49
C ILE A 324 -18.91 -0.72 6.60
N ILE A 325 -19.07 -1.37 7.76
CA ILE A 325 -18.68 -2.78 7.93
C ILE A 325 -19.51 -3.68 7.01
N VAL A 326 -20.83 -3.50 6.96
CA VAL A 326 -21.71 -4.33 6.11
C VAL A 326 -21.35 -4.17 4.63
N VAL A 327 -21.25 -2.92 4.15
CA VAL A 327 -20.89 -2.64 2.75
C VAL A 327 -19.46 -3.13 2.46
N GLY A 328 -18.52 -2.87 3.36
CA GLY A 328 -17.12 -3.27 3.23
C GLY A 328 -16.95 -4.78 3.15
N VAL A 329 -17.67 -5.57 3.94
CA VAL A 329 -17.62 -7.03 3.86
C VAL A 329 -18.11 -7.51 2.50
N GLY A 330 -19.19 -6.93 1.97
CA GLY A 330 -19.66 -7.24 0.62
C GLY A 330 -18.60 -6.97 -0.45
N LEU A 331 -17.98 -5.78 -0.41
CA LEU A 331 -16.91 -5.40 -1.34
C LEU A 331 -15.68 -6.30 -1.22
N VAL A 332 -15.24 -6.63 -0.01
CA VAL A 332 -14.10 -7.52 0.25
C VAL A 332 -14.39 -8.91 -0.31
N VAL A 333 -15.56 -9.50 -0.01
CA VAL A 333 -15.92 -10.85 -0.47
C VAL A 333 -16.01 -10.92 -1.99
N VAL A 334 -16.72 -9.98 -2.61
CA VAL A 334 -16.91 -9.96 -4.07
C VAL A 334 -15.58 -9.69 -4.78
N GLY A 335 -14.82 -8.67 -4.35
CA GLY A 335 -13.55 -8.31 -4.96
C GLY A 335 -12.50 -9.41 -4.84
N THR A 336 -12.38 -10.02 -3.65
CA THR A 336 -11.43 -11.11 -3.41
C THR A 336 -11.77 -12.33 -4.26
N SER A 337 -13.06 -12.71 -4.29
CA SER A 337 -13.53 -13.86 -5.08
C SER A 337 -13.28 -13.66 -6.58
N SER A 338 -13.52 -12.45 -7.09
CA SER A 338 -13.25 -12.11 -8.50
C SER A 338 -11.76 -12.19 -8.81
N SER A 339 -10.92 -11.59 -7.96
CA SER A 339 -9.48 -11.51 -8.18
C SER A 339 -8.82 -12.89 -8.12
N LEU A 340 -9.22 -13.72 -7.14
CA LEU A 340 -8.72 -15.10 -7.03
C LEU A 340 -9.12 -15.96 -8.23
N LYS A 341 -10.37 -15.86 -8.70
CA LYS A 341 -10.81 -16.58 -9.90
C LYS A 341 -9.98 -16.19 -11.12
N GLN A 342 -9.73 -14.90 -11.33
CA GLN A 342 -8.92 -14.41 -12.44
C GLN A 342 -7.48 -14.90 -12.35
N ILE A 343 -6.86 -14.84 -11.16
CA ILE A 343 -5.50 -15.38 -10.96
C ILE A 343 -5.47 -16.87 -11.27
N ILE A 344 -6.33 -17.69 -10.64
CA ILE A 344 -6.32 -19.15 -10.82
C ILE A 344 -6.57 -19.56 -12.28
N GLN A 345 -7.47 -18.88 -13.00
CA GLN A 345 -7.75 -19.17 -14.40
C GLN A 345 -6.62 -18.75 -15.36
N SER A 346 -5.68 -17.92 -14.89
CA SER A 346 -4.57 -17.39 -15.70
C SER A 346 -3.21 -17.99 -15.35
N LEU A 347 -3.16 -18.92 -14.39
CA LEU A 347 -1.99 -19.76 -14.05
C LEU A 347 -1.95 -21.01 -14.93
#